data_AF-A0AAU9W8D1-F1
#
_entry.id   AF-A0AAU9W8D1-F1
#
_cell.length_a   1.000
_cell.length_b   1.000
_cell.length_c   1.000
_cell.angle_alpha   90.00
_cell.angle_beta   90.00
_cell.angle_gamma   90.00
#
_symmetry.space_group_name_H-M   'P 1'
#
loop_
_entity.id
_entity.type
_entity.pdbx_description
1 polymer ?
#
loop_
_entity_poly.entity_id
_entity_poly.type
_entity_poly.pdbx_seq_one_letter_code
_entity_poly.pdbx_strand_id
1 'polypeptide(L)'
;MSDACRNAKFFMEQIGASKCKLKENHQYYAQVQGQIPVTGARWCDFIVFTSKGIYVQRILFDPVFWAELEQKLFSYYFEHFIKFASAKLFN
;
A
#
# COMPACT_ATOMS: atom_id res chain seq x y z
N MET A 1 -14.55 10.69 -8.42
CA MET A 1 -13.54 9.61 -8.50
C MET A 1 -13.12 9.34 -9.94
N SER A 2 -14.04 8.98 -10.84
CA SER A 2 -13.75 8.63 -12.25
C SER A 2 -12.82 9.62 -12.99
N ASP A 3 -13.09 10.93 -12.95
CA ASP A 3 -12.23 11.94 -13.61
C ASP A 3 -10.79 11.95 -13.08
N ALA A 4 -10.62 11.78 -11.76
CA ALA A 4 -9.30 11.76 -11.13
C ALA A 4 -8.51 10.49 -11.52
N CYS A 5 -9.19 9.35 -11.65
CA CYS A 5 -8.58 8.08 -12.06
C CYS A 5 -8.07 8.09 -13.52
N ARG A 6 -8.45 9.07 -14.35
CA ARG A 6 -7.88 9.27 -15.69
C ARG A 6 -6.50 9.91 -15.66
N ASN A 7 -6.14 10.57 -14.56
CA ASN A 7 -4.81 11.12 -14.39
C ASN A 7 -3.84 10.02 -13.97
N ALA A 8 -2.82 9.75 -14.81
CA ALA A 8 -1.80 8.74 -14.53
C ALA A 8 -1.03 8.97 -13.22
N LYS A 9 -0.96 10.22 -12.73
CA LYS A 9 -0.32 10.56 -11.45
C LYS A 9 -1.21 10.31 -10.23
N PHE A 10 -2.51 10.10 -10.43
CA PHE A 10 -3.41 9.76 -9.33
C PHE A 10 -3.16 8.33 -8.85
N PHE A 11 -3.23 8.07 -7.55
CA PHE A 11 -2.92 6.76 -6.97
C PHE A 11 -3.99 5.70 -7.23
N MET A 12 -5.19 6.10 -7.67
CA MET A 12 -6.24 5.20 -8.13
C MET A 12 -6.22 5.10 -9.67
N GLU A 13 -6.64 3.97 -10.21
CA GLU A 13 -6.87 3.74 -11.64
C GLU A 13 -8.31 3.31 -11.91
N GLN A 14 -8.80 3.60 -13.13
CA GLN A 14 -10.14 3.22 -13.56
C GLN A 14 -10.13 1.76 -14.07
N ILE A 15 -11.01 0.93 -13.54
CA ILE A 15 -11.15 -0.50 -13.92
C ILE A 15 -12.47 -0.82 -14.62
N GLY A 16 -13.25 0.21 -14.97
CA GLY A 16 -14.51 0.10 -15.68
C GLY A 16 -15.23 1.44 -15.74
N ALA A 17 -16.42 1.50 -16.34
CA ALA A 17 -17.13 2.76 -16.57
C ALA A 17 -17.30 3.63 -15.31
N SER A 18 -17.52 3.01 -14.15
CA SER A 18 -17.78 3.69 -12.87
C SER A 18 -16.97 3.17 -11.68
N LYS A 19 -16.00 2.29 -11.89
CA LYS A 19 -15.19 1.68 -10.82
C LYS A 19 -13.74 2.13 -10.92
N CYS A 20 -13.13 2.47 -9.78
CA CYS A 20 -11.70 2.65 -9.66
C CYS A 20 -11.11 1.64 -8.66
N LYS A 21 -9.80 1.44 -8.67
CA LYS A 21 -9.08 0.73 -7.62
C LYS A 21 -7.75 1.42 -7.34
N LEU A 22 -7.18 1.19 -6.16
CA LEU A 22 -5.82 1.57 -5.83
C LEU A 22 -4.86 0.81 -6.76
N LYS A 23 -3.92 1.54 -7.36
CA LYS A 23 -2.89 0.95 -8.20
C LYS A 23 -1.99 0.04 -7.36
N GLU A 24 -1.84 -1.20 -7.79
CA GLU A 24 -1.03 -2.21 -7.09
C GLU A 24 0.47 -1.86 -7.08
N ASN A 25 0.93 -1.09 -8.06
CA ASN A 25 2.30 -0.57 -8.12
C ASN A 25 2.51 0.75 -7.34
N HIS A 26 1.49 1.28 -6.68
CA HIS A 26 1.61 2.50 -5.87
C HIS A 26 1.98 2.17 -4.42
N GLN A 27 2.80 3.01 -3.78
CA GLN A 27 3.28 2.82 -2.40
C GLN A 27 2.17 2.56 -1.36
N TYR A 28 0.97 3.11 -1.56
CA TYR A 28 -0.18 2.87 -0.67
C TYR A 28 -0.63 1.40 -0.69
N TYR A 29 -0.49 0.70 -1.82
CA TYR A 29 -0.84 -0.72 -1.87
C TYR A 29 0.11 -1.54 -1.01
N ALA A 30 1.42 -1.24 -1.08
CA ALA A 30 2.41 -1.84 -0.20
C ALA A 30 2.16 -1.55 1.29
N GLN A 31 1.77 -0.32 1.63
CA GLN A 31 1.40 0.04 3.01
C GLN A 31 0.20 -0.77 3.51
N VAL A 32 -0.87 -0.88 2.72
CA VAL A 32 -2.05 -1.65 3.07
C VAL A 32 -1.71 -3.14 3.23
N GLN A 33 -1.03 -3.73 2.25
CA GLN A 33 -0.64 -5.14 2.29
C GLN A 33 0.31 -5.45 3.45
N GLY A 34 1.15 -4.51 3.88
CA GLY A 34 1.99 -4.69 5.06
C GLY A 34 1.26 -4.59 6.39
N GLN A 35 0.21 -3.77 6.48
CA GLN A 35 -0.56 -3.58 7.72
C GLN A 35 -1.55 -4.72 8.00
N ILE A 36 -2.12 -5.34 6.97
CA ILE A 36 -3.08 -6.44 7.11
C ILE A 36 -2.50 -7.62 7.93
N PRO A 37 -1.33 -8.21 7.60
CA PRO A 37 -0.77 -9.32 8.36
C PRO A 37 -0.28 -8.90 9.76
N VAL A 38 0.29 -7.69 9.90
CA VAL A 38 0.73 -7.16 11.20
C VAL A 38 -0.41 -7.06 12.21
N THR A 39 -1.62 -6.73 11.73
CA THR A 39 -2.82 -6.61 12.57
C THR A 39 -3.60 -7.90 12.71
N GLY A 40 -3.23 -8.97 11.98
CA GLY A 40 -4.02 -10.20 11.90
C GLY A 40 -5.38 -10.03 11.20
N ALA A 41 -5.58 -8.93 10.46
CA ALA A 41 -6.80 -8.66 9.74
C ALA A 41 -6.90 -9.54 8.48
N ARG A 42 -8.12 -9.65 7.93
CA ARG A 42 -8.37 -10.34 6.64
C ARG A 42 -8.43 -9.38 5.45
N TRP A 43 -8.70 -8.10 5.71
CA TRP A 43 -8.83 -7.05 4.71
C TRP A 43 -8.63 -5.67 5.35
N CYS A 44 -8.48 -4.65 4.51
CA CYS A 44 -8.48 -3.24 4.87
C CYS A 44 -9.49 -2.50 4.00
N ASP A 45 -10.32 -1.65 4.61
CA ASP A 45 -11.19 -0.73 3.86
C ASP A 45 -10.40 0.57 3.59
N PHE A 46 -9.96 0.75 2.34
CA PHE A 46 -9.21 1.91 1.87
C PHE A 46 -10.18 3.03 1.46
N ILE A 47 -10.21 4.09 2.25
CA ILE A 47 -11.16 5.21 2.09
C ILE A 47 -10.47 6.39 1.41
N VAL A 48 -11.05 6.88 0.32
CA VAL A 48 -10.60 8.07 -0.40
C VAL A 48 -11.65 9.16 -0.30
N PHE A 49 -11.31 10.24 0.37
CA PHE A 49 -12.15 11.44 0.45
C PHE A 49 -11.80 12.42 -0.67
N THR A 50 -12.82 12.96 -1.34
CA THR A 50 -12.67 13.98 -2.38
C THR A 50 -13.75 15.04 -2.21
N SER A 51 -13.59 16.20 -2.85
CA SER A 51 -14.66 17.23 -2.92
C SER A 51 -15.95 16.73 -3.56
N LYS A 52 -15.90 15.63 -4.32
CA LYS A 52 -17.07 15.00 -4.96
C LYS A 52 -17.66 13.85 -4.13
N GLY A 53 -17.14 13.58 -2.93
CA GLY A 53 -17.63 12.54 -2.02
C GLY A 53 -16.58 11.52 -1.60
N ILE A 54 -17.05 10.47 -0.92
CA ILE A 54 -16.24 9.37 -0.37
C ILE A 54 -16.28 8.18 -1.33
N TYR A 55 -15.13 7.54 -1.51
CA TYR A 55 -14.99 6.26 -2.18
C TYR A 55 -14.35 5.26 -1.21
N VAL A 56 -14.86 4.04 -1.18
CA VAL A 56 -14.34 2.97 -0.31
C VAL A 56 -13.99 1.77 -1.19
N GLN A 57 -12.77 1.27 -1.05
CA GLN A 57 -12.33 0.02 -1.64
C GLN A 57 -11.94 -0.96 -0.53
N ARG A 58 -12.57 -2.14 -0.52
CA ARG A 58 -12.08 -3.26 0.28
C ARG A 58 -10.90 -3.92 -0.40
N ILE A 59 -9.74 -3.92 0.26
CA ILE A 59 -8.52 -4.56 -0.19
C ILE A 59 -8.32 -5.82 0.63
N LEU A 60 -8.31 -6.98 -0.04
CA LEU A 60 -8.03 -8.27 0.58
C LEU A 60 -6.53 -8.46 0.74
N PHE A 61 -6.13 -9.29 1.70
CA PHE A 61 -4.75 -9.76 1.79
C PHE A 61 -4.35 -10.46 0.50
N ASP A 62 -3.19 -10.08 -0.04
CA ASP A 62 -2.58 -10.71 -1.19
C ASP A 62 -1.31 -11.45 -0.74
N PRO A 63 -1.36 -12.78 -0.58
CA PRO A 63 -0.24 -13.54 -0.05
C PRO A 63 0.96 -13.55 -1.01
N VAL A 64 0.74 -13.42 -2.32
CA VAL A 64 1.81 -13.43 -3.33
C VAL A 64 2.56 -12.11 -3.25
N PHE A 65 1.83 -11.00 -3.28
CA PHE A 65 2.43 -9.67 -3.13
C PHE A 65 3.13 -9.52 -1.76
N TRP A 66 2.51 -10.02 -0.69
CA TRP A 66 3.08 -9.98 0.65
C TRP A 66 4.41 -10.73 0.74
N ALA A 67 4.51 -11.94 0.19
CA ALA A 67 5.76 -12.71 0.23
C ALA A 67 6.94 -11.94 -0.38
N GLU A 68 6.72 -11.26 -1.52
CA GLU A 68 7.74 -10.43 -2.15
C GLU A 68 8.08 -9.17 -1.33
N LEU A 69 7.06 -8.53 -0.75
CA LEU A 69 7.24 -7.34 0.08
C LEU A 69 8.01 -7.68 1.37
N GLU A 70 7.63 -8.77 2.04
CA GLU A 70 8.24 -9.28 3.25
C GLU A 70 9.74 -9.54 3.04
N GLN A 71 10.10 -10.25 1.96
CA GLN A 71 11.51 -10.49 1.63
C GLN A 71 12.31 -9.19 1.49
N LYS A 72 11.77 -8.18 0.78
CA LYS A 72 12.42 -6.88 0.61
C LYS A 72 12.57 -6.14 1.95
N LEU A 73 11.56 -6.20 2.81
CA LEU A 73 11.60 -5.59 4.15
C LEU A 73 12.65 -6.27 5.04
N PHE A 74 12.73 -7.60 5.01
CA PHE A 74 13.73 -8.38 5.74
C PHE A 74 15.15 -8.01 5.29
N SER A 75 15.44 -8.06 3.99
CA SER A 75 16.75 -7.66 3.44
C SER A 75 17.10 -6.22 3.83
N TYR A 76 16.17 -5.27 3.66
CA TYR A 76 16.41 -3.89 4.05
C TYR A 76 16.74 -3.73 5.54
N TYR A 77 15.98 -4.41 6.41
CA TYR A 77 16.15 -4.33 7.85
C TYR A 77 17.54 -4.83 8.28
N PHE A 78 17.93 -6.03 7.84
CA PHE A 78 19.17 -6.66 8.28
C PHE A 78 20.41 -6.11 7.57
N GLU A 79 20.32 -5.80 6.28
CA GLU A 79 21.49 -5.41 5.49
C GLU A 79 21.81 -3.91 5.60
N HIS A 80 20.80 -3.07 5.85
CA HIS A 80 20.92 -1.62 5.87
C HIS A 80 20.48 -0.99 7.19
N PHE A 81 19.23 -1.21 7.62
CA PHE A 81 18.66 -0.46 8.75
C PHE A 81 19.38 -0.73 10.07
N ILE A 82 19.70 -1.99 10.40
CA ILE A 82 20.43 -2.33 11.63
C ILE A 82 21.77 -1.59 11.71
N LYS A 83 22.54 -1.57 10.61
CA LYS A 83 23.85 -0.88 10.56
C LYS A 83 23.70 0.62 10.77
N PHE A 84 22.67 1.20 10.15
CA PHE A 84 22.36 2.62 10.32
C PHE A 84 21.91 2.95 11.75
N ALA A 85 21.05 2.12 12.33
CA ALA A 85 20.53 2.30 13.68
C ALA A 85 21.63 2.14 14.73
N SER A 86 22.50 1.13 14.60
CA SER A 86 23.62 0.93 15.54
C SER A 86 24.60 2.10 15.50
N ALA A 87 24.97 2.58 14.32
CA ALA A 87 25.86 3.74 14.18
C ALA A 87 25.29 5.02 14.83
N LYS A 88 23.96 5.17 14.89
CA LYS A 88 23.29 6.29 15.56
C LYS A 88 23.13 6.12 17.07
N LEU A 89 23.14 4.89 17.59
CA LEU A 89 23.00 4.62 19.02
C LEU A 89 24.31 4.72 19.78
N PHE A 90 25.45 4.59 19.07
CA PHE A 90 26.79 4.63 19.65
C PHE A 90 27.59 5.89 19.26
N ASN A 91 26.93 6.88 18.65
CA ASN A 91 27.38 8.27 18.48
C ASN A 91 26.51 9.20 19.32
#